data_AF-A0A1B1UJY5-F1
#
_entry.id   AF-A0A1B1UJY5-F1
#
_cell.length_a   1.000
_cell.length_b   1.000
_cell.length_c   1.000
_cell.angle_alpha   90.00
_cell.angle_beta   90.00
_cell.angle_gamma   90.00
#
_symmetry.space_group_name_H-M   'P 1'
#
loop_
_entity.id
_entity.type
_entity.pdbx_description
1 polymer ?
#
loop_
_entity_poly.entity_id
_entity_poly.type
_entity_poly.pdbx_seq_one_letter_code
_entity_poly.pdbx_strand_id
1 'polypeptide(L)'
;MPKEDRASFLARAIGMASAEEWLSRFDAADVGAAICERMAAIRSAHSRPADVAAGPDQRSCSFSIFHAHPSGHTVTLIDSYAIRMVIAKVYALSLAEKHGASTRQILLWLLYAEAEIDALLAAGAISESWSREYLPS
;
A
#
# COMPACT_ATOMS: atom_id res chain seq x y z
N MET A 1 38.61 -14.93 18.62
CA MET A 1 38.52 -14.63 17.17
C MET A 1 38.56 -13.12 16.96
N PRO A 2 39.42 -12.62 16.05
CA PRO A 2 39.48 -11.21 15.66
C PRO A 2 38.12 -10.67 15.23
N LYS A 3 37.90 -9.35 15.36
CA LYS A 3 36.62 -8.71 15.01
C LYS A 3 36.28 -8.87 13.53
N GLU A 4 37.30 -8.78 12.69
CA GLU A 4 37.21 -8.83 11.23
C GLU A 4 36.70 -10.19 10.72
N ASP A 5 37.01 -11.28 11.43
CA ASP A 5 36.62 -12.65 11.04
C ASP A 5 35.21 -13.04 11.50
N ARG A 6 34.58 -12.25 12.38
CA ARG A 6 33.28 -12.58 12.99
C ARG A 6 32.16 -12.70 11.98
N ALA A 7 32.10 -11.77 11.03
CA ALA A 7 31.05 -11.78 10.01
C ALA A 7 31.13 -13.04 9.14
N SER A 8 32.32 -13.38 8.65
CA SER A 8 32.56 -14.56 7.81
C SER A 8 32.27 -15.87 8.56
N PHE A 9 32.67 -15.95 9.83
CA PHE A 9 32.35 -17.10 10.68
C PHE A 9 30.84 -17.27 10.86
N LEU A 10 30.14 -16.20 11.23
CA LEU A 10 28.69 -16.22 11.46
C LEU A 10 27.92 -16.52 10.17
N ALA A 11 28.29 -15.91 9.04
CA ALA A 11 27.65 -16.19 7.76
C ALA A 11 27.75 -17.67 7.39
N ARG A 12 28.94 -18.28 7.56
CA ARG A 12 29.12 -19.71 7.33
C ARG A 12 28.29 -20.55 8.30
N ALA A 13 28.30 -20.23 9.59
CA ALA A 13 27.54 -20.98 10.60
C ALA A 13 26.02 -20.89 10.34
N ILE A 14 25.51 -19.70 10.08
CA ILE A 14 24.09 -19.46 9.79
C ILE A 14 23.66 -20.21 8.52
N GLY A 15 24.53 -20.28 7.51
CA GLY A 15 24.27 -21.03 6.27
C GLY A 15 24.16 -22.56 6.42
N MET A 16 24.42 -23.14 7.60
CA MET A 16 24.38 -24.59 7.83
C MET A 16 23.01 -25.13 8.28
N ALA A 17 22.02 -24.28 8.53
CA ALA A 17 20.68 -24.69 8.96
C ALA A 17 19.59 -23.77 8.38
N SER A 18 18.32 -24.14 8.57
CA SER A 18 17.20 -23.34 8.05
C SER A 18 17.04 -22.02 8.82
N ALA A 19 16.33 -21.07 8.21
CA ALA A 19 16.07 -19.78 8.84
C ALA A 19 15.20 -19.92 10.11
N GLU A 20 14.25 -20.85 10.11
CA GLU A 20 13.37 -21.17 11.24
C GLU A 20 14.15 -21.75 12.41
N GLU A 21 15.11 -22.64 12.12
CA GLU A 21 15.96 -23.21 13.14
C GLU A 21 16.85 -22.14 13.80
N TRP A 22 17.45 -21.26 12.99
CA TRP A 22 18.24 -20.15 13.51
C TRP A 22 17.39 -19.12 14.26
N LEU A 23 16.16 -18.85 13.83
CA LEU A 23 15.23 -17.98 14.55
C LEU A 23 14.97 -18.49 15.97
N SER A 24 14.72 -19.80 16.11
CA SER A 24 14.53 -20.45 17.41
C SER A 24 15.81 -20.38 18.28
N ARG A 25 16.98 -20.61 17.68
CA ARG A 25 18.26 -20.51 18.40
C ARG A 25 18.59 -19.08 18.85
N PHE A 26 18.26 -18.08 18.04
CA PHE A 26 18.46 -16.67 18.40
C PHE A 26 17.49 -16.23 19.49
N ASP A 27 16.22 -16.61 19.41
CA ASP A 27 15.22 -16.35 20.46
C ASP A 27 15.66 -16.95 21.81
N ALA A 28 16.10 -18.21 21.82
CA ALA A 28 16.62 -18.87 23.03
C ALA A 28 17.88 -18.19 23.61
N ALA A 29 18.59 -17.39 22.81
CA ALA A 29 19.76 -16.63 23.21
C ALA A 29 19.44 -15.15 23.52
N ASP A 30 18.16 -14.77 23.57
CA ASP A 30 17.70 -13.37 23.73
C ASP A 30 18.25 -12.42 22.64
N VAL A 31 18.33 -12.94 21.41
CA VAL A 31 18.75 -12.19 20.23
C VAL A 31 17.56 -12.02 19.29
N GLY A 32 17.10 -10.78 19.13
CA GLY A 32 16.04 -10.46 18.18
C GLY A 32 16.48 -10.69 16.73
N ALA A 33 15.74 -11.53 16.01
CA ALA A 33 15.95 -11.80 14.59
C ALA A 33 14.60 -11.95 13.86
N ALA A 34 14.62 -11.82 12.53
CA ALA A 34 13.45 -12.03 11.68
C ALA A 34 13.89 -12.69 10.37
N ILE A 35 12.99 -13.52 9.80
CA ILE A 35 13.22 -14.13 8.50
C ILE A 35 12.96 -13.07 7.41
N CYS A 36 13.93 -12.90 6.51
CA CYS A 36 13.79 -12.04 5.34
C CYS A 36 12.87 -12.70 4.31
N GLU A 37 11.58 -12.37 4.39
CA GLU A 37 10.54 -12.85 3.48
C GLU A 37 10.52 -12.07 2.15
N ARG A 38 9.97 -12.70 1.10
CA ARG A 38 9.72 -12.00 -0.18
C ARG A 38 8.42 -11.23 -0.09
N MET A 39 8.40 -9.98 -0.59
CA MET A 39 7.17 -9.16 -0.64
C MET A 39 5.98 -9.86 -1.32
N ALA A 40 6.23 -10.72 -2.31
CA ALA A 40 5.17 -11.51 -2.95
C ALA A 40 4.52 -12.53 -1.98
N ALA A 41 5.33 -13.18 -1.13
CA ALA A 41 4.85 -14.12 -0.12
C ALA A 41 4.04 -13.37 0.96
N ILE A 42 4.56 -12.22 1.42
CA ILE A 42 3.87 -11.34 2.38
C ILE A 42 2.52 -10.89 1.81
N ARG A 43 2.47 -10.37 0.58
CA ARG A 43 1.20 -9.98 -0.05
C ARG A 43 0.24 -11.16 -0.16
N SER A 44 0.69 -12.32 -0.61
CA SER A 44 -0.16 -13.52 -0.72
C SER A 44 -0.78 -13.92 0.62
N ALA A 45 0.00 -13.89 1.71
CA ALA A 45 -0.46 -14.29 3.04
C ALA A 45 -1.35 -13.25 3.76
N HIS A 46 -1.27 -11.98 3.34
CA HIS A 46 -1.88 -10.85 4.05
C HIS A 46 -2.88 -10.03 3.22
N SER A 47 -3.17 -10.44 1.98
CA SER A 47 -4.16 -9.78 1.13
C SER A 47 -5.57 -10.32 1.31
N ARG A 48 -6.55 -9.43 1.15
CA ARG A 48 -7.98 -9.73 1.13
C ARG A 48 -8.69 -8.87 0.07
N PRO A 49 -9.89 -9.24 -0.41
CA PRO A 49 -10.71 -8.33 -1.21
C PRO A 49 -10.95 -7.01 -0.46
N ALA A 50 -10.88 -5.89 -1.18
CA ALA A 50 -11.17 -4.59 -0.60
C ALA A 50 -12.65 -4.52 -0.16
N ASP A 51 -12.87 -4.12 1.09
CA ASP A 51 -14.18 -3.85 1.66
C ASP A 51 -14.17 -2.48 2.40
N VAL A 52 -15.26 -2.13 3.08
CA VAL A 52 -15.40 -0.84 3.77
C VAL A 52 -14.65 -0.83 5.13
N ALA A 53 -14.11 -1.97 5.57
CA ALA A 53 -13.39 -2.06 6.84
C ALA A 53 -11.88 -1.88 6.61
N ALA A 54 -11.26 -0.95 7.34
CA ALA A 54 -9.81 -0.95 7.48
C ALA A 54 -9.45 -2.19 8.29
N GLY A 55 -8.69 -3.15 7.72
CA GLY A 55 -8.44 -4.47 8.29
C GLY A 55 -7.75 -4.37 9.65
N PRO A 56 -8.48 -4.47 10.79
CA PRO A 56 -7.92 -4.17 12.11
C PRO A 56 -7.52 -5.45 12.85
N ASP A 57 -7.84 -6.63 12.32
CA ASP A 57 -7.63 -7.90 12.98
C ASP A 57 -6.15 -8.29 12.96
N GLN A 58 -5.46 -7.79 13.99
CA GLN A 58 -4.29 -8.35 14.69
C GLN A 58 -3.02 -8.68 13.88
N ARG A 59 -3.01 -8.57 12.56
CA ARG A 59 -1.84 -8.90 11.72
C ARG A 59 -0.87 -7.71 11.63
N SER A 60 0.42 -8.02 11.51
CA SER A 60 1.50 -7.03 11.42
C SER A 60 1.46 -6.20 10.12
N CYS A 61 0.77 -6.70 9.09
CA CYS A 61 0.41 -5.96 7.88
C CYS A 61 -0.87 -6.55 7.27
N SER A 62 -1.58 -5.73 6.48
CA SER A 62 -2.73 -6.16 5.68
C SER A 62 -2.75 -5.41 4.36
N PHE A 63 -3.30 -6.04 3.32
CA PHE A 63 -3.45 -5.47 1.99
C PHE A 63 -4.88 -5.67 1.47
N SER A 64 -5.40 -4.65 0.79
CA SER A 64 -6.70 -4.70 0.13
C SER A 64 -6.53 -4.81 -1.38
N ILE A 65 -7.25 -5.77 -1.99
CA ILE A 65 -7.29 -6.02 -3.43
C ILE A 65 -8.53 -5.37 -4.02
N PHE A 66 -8.31 -4.40 -4.90
CA PHE A 66 -9.36 -3.72 -5.65
C PHE A 66 -9.40 -4.28 -7.08
N HIS A 67 -10.43 -5.08 -7.37
CA HIS A 67 -10.61 -5.65 -8.71
C HIS A 67 -11.17 -4.65 -9.72
N ALA A 68 -11.94 -3.67 -9.26
CA ALA A 68 -12.62 -2.68 -10.09
C ALA A 68 -11.98 -1.29 -9.95
N HIS A 69 -10.67 -1.18 -10.19
CA HIS A 69 -10.00 0.12 -10.17
C HIS A 69 -10.36 0.94 -11.42
N PRO A 70 -10.50 2.28 -11.34
CA PRO A 70 -10.75 3.14 -12.51
C PRO A 70 -9.73 3.03 -13.65
N SER A 71 -8.57 2.41 -13.40
CA SER A 71 -7.57 2.10 -14.43
C SER A 71 -7.90 0.88 -15.28
N GLY A 72 -8.90 0.08 -14.90
CA GLY A 72 -9.20 -1.21 -15.53
C GLY A 72 -8.31 -2.37 -15.06
N HIS A 73 -7.37 -2.13 -14.15
CA HIS A 73 -6.48 -3.16 -13.60
C HIS A 73 -6.81 -3.53 -12.15
N THR A 74 -6.44 -4.73 -11.73
CA THR A 74 -6.46 -5.08 -10.31
C THR A 74 -5.32 -4.37 -9.59
N VAL A 75 -5.64 -3.65 -8.53
CA VAL A 75 -4.66 -2.92 -7.70
C VAL A 75 -4.67 -3.51 -6.30
N THR A 76 -3.48 -3.75 -5.75
CA THR A 76 -3.29 -4.17 -4.35
C THR A 76 -2.65 -3.03 -3.58
N LEU A 77 -3.38 -2.49 -2.60
CA LEU A 77 -2.89 -1.41 -1.74
C LEU A 77 -2.63 -1.93 -0.33
N ILE A 78 -1.69 -1.29 0.33
CA ILE A 78 -1.41 -1.54 1.74
C ILE A 78 -2.49 -0.86 2.59
N ASP A 79 -3.04 -1.57 3.58
CA ASP A 79 -4.05 -1.01 4.45
C ASP A 79 -3.43 0.00 5.43
N SER A 80 -4.26 0.92 5.93
CA SER A 80 -3.88 1.78 7.05
C SER A 80 -3.84 0.96 8.34
N TYR A 81 -2.71 0.27 8.58
CA TYR A 81 -2.52 -0.60 9.75
C TYR A 81 -1.42 -0.09 10.71
N ALA A 82 -0.63 0.90 10.31
CA ALA A 82 0.52 1.37 11.07
C ALA A 82 0.18 1.97 12.44
N ILE A 83 -1.10 2.38 12.64
CA ILE A 83 -1.55 2.99 13.89
C ILE A 83 -2.79 2.26 14.40
N ARG A 84 -2.66 1.63 15.57
CA ARG A 84 -3.78 1.01 16.29
C ARG A 84 -4.49 2.09 17.11
N MET A 85 -5.50 2.70 16.52
CA MET A 85 -6.28 3.76 17.18
C MET A 85 -7.17 3.16 18.28
N VAL A 86 -7.16 3.77 19.47
CA VAL A 86 -8.03 3.37 20.61
C VAL A 86 -9.32 4.18 20.65
N ILE A 87 -9.27 5.45 20.22
CA ILE A 87 -10.36 6.42 20.41
C ILE A 87 -11.12 6.71 19.10
N ALA A 88 -10.43 6.68 17.96
CA ALA A 88 -11.01 7.05 16.68
C ALA A 88 -10.98 5.89 15.69
N LYS A 89 -11.94 5.88 14.78
CA LYS A 89 -12.02 4.90 13.70
C LYS A 89 -11.06 5.28 12.57
N VAL A 90 -10.30 4.30 12.09
CA VAL A 90 -9.58 4.41 10.81
C VAL A 90 -10.52 3.99 9.70
N TYR A 91 -10.67 4.85 8.69
CA TYR A 91 -11.53 4.57 7.54
C TYR A 91 -10.67 4.06 6.39
N ALA A 92 -11.11 2.98 5.75
CA ALA A 92 -10.62 2.61 4.44
C ALA A 92 -11.22 3.60 3.43
N LEU A 93 -10.39 4.43 2.82
CA LEU A 93 -10.83 5.39 1.81
C LEU A 93 -11.05 4.69 0.48
N SER A 94 -11.95 5.23 -0.33
CA SER A 94 -12.13 4.78 -1.71
C SER A 94 -10.85 5.00 -2.52
N LEU A 95 -10.73 4.26 -3.62
CA LEU A 95 -9.64 4.44 -4.57
C LEU A 95 -9.55 5.89 -5.05
N ALA A 96 -8.33 6.32 -5.37
CA ALA A 96 -8.11 7.58 -6.05
C ALA A 96 -8.87 7.61 -7.37
N GLU A 97 -9.56 8.70 -7.62
CA GLU A 97 -10.21 8.95 -8.89
C GLU A 97 -9.17 9.22 -9.99
N LYS A 98 -9.62 9.12 -11.25
CA LYS A 98 -8.82 9.59 -12.38
C LYS A 98 -8.58 11.09 -12.24
N HIS A 99 -7.36 11.55 -12.53
CA HIS A 99 -7.04 12.97 -12.50
C HIS A 99 -8.00 13.80 -13.36
N GLY A 100 -8.67 14.75 -12.71
CA GLY A 100 -9.67 15.64 -13.31
C GLY A 100 -11.11 15.16 -13.17
N ALA A 101 -11.38 13.94 -12.71
CA ALA A 101 -12.74 13.40 -12.66
C ALA A 101 -13.70 14.27 -11.81
N SER A 102 -13.23 14.83 -10.69
CA SER A 102 -14.02 15.76 -9.86
C SER A 102 -13.91 17.23 -10.26
N THR A 103 -13.23 17.61 -11.35
CA THR A 103 -12.99 19.03 -11.71
C THR A 103 -14.28 19.85 -11.75
N ARG A 104 -15.31 19.38 -12.47
CA ARG A 104 -16.59 20.10 -12.58
C ARG A 104 -17.30 20.20 -11.23
N GLN A 105 -17.37 19.10 -10.48
CA GLN A 105 -18.02 19.09 -9.18
C GLN A 105 -17.35 20.06 -8.20
N ILE A 106 -16.02 20.13 -8.18
CA ILE A 106 -15.26 21.05 -7.34
C ILE A 106 -15.52 22.50 -7.75
N LEU A 107 -15.54 22.82 -9.05
CA LEU A 107 -15.82 24.18 -9.51
C LEU A 107 -17.24 24.65 -9.20
N LEU A 108 -18.23 23.75 -9.31
CA LEU A 108 -19.59 24.02 -8.86
C LEU A 108 -19.65 24.28 -7.35
N TRP A 109 -18.89 23.52 -6.56
CA TRP A 109 -18.79 23.76 -5.11
C TRP A 109 -18.13 25.10 -4.77
N LEU A 110 -17.23 25.56 -5.64
CA LEU A 110 -16.61 26.90 -5.59
C LEU A 110 -17.49 27.99 -6.23
N LEU A 111 -18.76 27.69 -6.54
CA LEU A 111 -19.77 28.62 -7.05
C LEU A 111 -19.54 29.18 -8.45
N TYR A 112 -18.76 28.49 -9.29
CA TYR A 112 -18.71 28.78 -10.72
C TYR A 112 -20.03 28.38 -11.40
N ALA A 113 -20.52 29.22 -12.31
CA ALA A 113 -21.67 28.85 -13.13
C ALA A 113 -21.29 27.80 -14.18
N GLU A 114 -22.23 26.93 -14.56
CA GLU A 114 -21.99 25.89 -15.57
C GLU A 114 -21.43 26.46 -16.88
N ALA A 115 -21.95 27.61 -17.33
CA ALA A 115 -21.48 28.29 -18.53
C ALA A 115 -20.01 28.75 -18.43
N GLU A 116 -19.55 29.13 -17.24
CA GLU A 116 -18.14 29.51 -17.02
C GLU A 116 -17.23 28.28 -17.04
N ILE A 117 -17.68 27.17 -16.44
CA ILE A 117 -16.96 25.90 -16.46
C ILE A 117 -16.81 25.40 -17.90
N ASP A 118 -17.88 25.46 -18.70
CA ASP A 118 -17.85 25.03 -20.10
C ASP A 118 -16.93 25.92 -20.94
N ALA A 119 -16.89 27.23 -20.68
CA ALA A 119 -15.94 28.14 -21.32
C ALA A 119 -14.49 27.80 -20.96
N LEU A 120 -14.20 27.48 -19.70
CA LEU A 120 -12.86 27.06 -19.26
C LEU A 120 -12.42 25.72 -19.87
N LEU A 121 -13.34 24.76 -20.02
CA LEU A 121 -13.09 23.49 -20.70
C LEU A 121 -12.80 23.70 -22.19
N ALA A 122 -13.62 24.51 -22.88
CA ALA A 122 -13.44 24.84 -24.28
C ALA A 122 -12.11 25.58 -24.54
N ALA A 123 -11.67 26.42 -23.60
CA ALA A 123 -10.38 27.09 -23.64
C ALA A 123 -9.19 26.17 -23.31
N GLY A 124 -9.44 24.94 -22.84
CA GLY A 124 -8.41 24.00 -22.39
C GLY A 124 -7.71 24.43 -21.09
N ALA A 125 -8.28 25.39 -20.35
CA ALA A 125 -7.73 25.89 -19.09
C ALA A 125 -7.93 24.90 -17.93
N ILE A 126 -8.97 24.07 -18.03
CA ILE A 126 -9.26 22.98 -17.10
C ILE A 126 -9.56 21.71 -17.91
N SER A 127 -9.56 20.56 -17.23
CA SER A 127 -9.96 19.29 -17.84
C SER A 127 -10.67 18.39 -16.84
N GLU A 128 -11.67 17.65 -17.32
CA GLU A 128 -12.35 16.58 -16.59
C GLU A 128 -11.59 15.24 -16.68
N SER A 129 -10.51 15.18 -17.46
CA SER A 129 -9.63 14.02 -17.58
C SER A 129 -8.25 14.43 -18.12
N TRP A 130 -7.19 14.23 -17.34
CA TRP A 130 -5.84 14.68 -17.72
C TRP A 130 -5.14 13.80 -18.77
N SER A 131 -5.69 12.63 -19.05
CA SER A 131 -5.15 11.68 -20.04
C SER A 131 -6.27 10.92 -20.72
N ARG A 132 -6.02 10.42 -21.94
CA ARG A 132 -6.95 9.48 -22.59
C ARG A 132 -6.99 8.16 -21.81
N GLU A 133 -5.81 7.63 -21.50
CA GLU A 133 -5.61 6.37 -20.79
C GLU A 133 -5.19 6.61 -19.34
N TYR A 134 -5.61 5.74 -18.42
CA TYR A 134 -5.29 5.89 -17.00
C TYR A 134 -3.82 5.57 -16.70
N LEU A 135 -3.29 4.52 -17.33
CA LEU A 135 -1.88 4.13 -17.30
C LEU A 135 -1.37 4.09 -18.74
N PRO A 136 -0.07 4.35 -18.99
CA PRO A 136 0.53 4.16 -20.31
C PRO A 136 0.34 2.71 -20.77
N SER A 137 -0.07 2.55 -22.04
CA SER A 137 -0.13 1.25 -22.73
C SER A 137 1.20 0.82 -23.35
#